data_AF-A0A1F3SXA5-F1
#
_entry.id   AF-A0A1F3SXA5-F1
#
_cell.length_a   1.000
_cell.length_b   1.000
_cell.length_c   1.000
_cell.angle_alpha   90.00
_cell.angle_beta   90.00
_cell.angle_gamma   90.00
#
_symmetry.space_group_name_H-M   'P 1'
#
loop_
_entity.id
_entity.type
_entity.pdbx_description
1 polymer ?
#
loop_
_entity_poly.entity_id
_entity_poly.type
_entity_poly.pdbx_seq_one_letter_code
_entity_poly.pdbx_strand_id
1 'polypeptide(L)'
;MEKQPDSQITLFSRLNDWHSRNEKYVSTWSFLAGFLFDVFTLSRIDDWFALVQQTVYLIIIIQILKYKTYEAGGIWRPSAKFAKYWNYSTEVLHFMLGSLLSVYSLFYFISSSLATSFLFMLVLFALLITNELQQVKKQGLILKYALFAVCVFSYMFVVIPLSLGFIGIVPFLLSLALGLLPFITLYKSFLTKNMQSLYLKKNILLPPIAVSIFLLVLYFAKLLPPIPLSAQYIGIYHQIEKVPSVTGETKFKLKYERAKWWNFWQSGAQDFVAEPGDKIYCFVRIFAPANFKDKIVFHWRKKYQTGWQTMDKIINEISGGRSQGFRSYAFKANFEPGKWRVQIETLSGQEIGRLNFQVSLDPVVNLVREFKIDEF
;
A
#
# COMPACT_ATOMS: atom_id res chain seq x y z
N MET A 1 42.06 46.25 35.84
CA MET A 1 40.89 46.48 34.96
C MET A 1 41.40 46.23 33.56
N GLU A 2 41.07 45.10 32.94
CA GLU A 2 39.94 45.06 32.01
C GLU A 2 39.50 43.59 31.82
N LYS A 3 38.26 43.27 32.20
CA LYS A 3 37.65 41.95 31.95
C LYS A 3 37.13 41.94 30.52
N GLN A 4 37.60 40.99 29.71
CA GLN A 4 36.97 40.62 28.44
C GLN A 4 35.52 40.15 28.70
N PRO A 5 34.53 40.53 27.87
CA PRO A 5 33.16 40.10 28.07
C PRO A 5 32.99 38.67 27.55
N ASP A 6 32.55 37.78 28.44
CA ASP A 6 32.10 36.42 28.14
C ASP A 6 31.07 36.44 26.99
N SER A 7 31.39 35.77 25.89
CA SER A 7 30.47 35.53 24.79
C SER A 7 29.33 34.64 25.31
N GLN A 8 28.14 35.24 25.46
CA GLN A 8 26.92 34.50 25.77
C GLN A 8 26.60 33.54 24.62
N ILE A 9 27.09 32.31 24.72
CA ILE A 9 26.71 31.19 23.86
C ILE A 9 25.22 30.94 24.10
N THR A 10 24.38 31.48 23.22
CA THR A 10 22.92 31.31 23.29
C THR A 10 22.55 29.84 23.13
N LEU A 11 21.52 29.38 23.86
CA LEU A 11 20.94 28.04 23.69
C LEU A 11 20.68 27.71 22.21
N PHE A 12 20.34 28.73 21.42
CA PHE A 12 20.17 28.68 19.97
C PHE A 12 21.45 28.29 19.21
N SER A 13 22.62 28.82 19.57
CA SER A 13 23.88 28.47 18.90
C SER A 13 24.33 27.05 19.27
N ARG A 14 24.10 26.61 20.52
CA ARG A 14 24.33 25.22 20.94
C ARG A 14 23.39 24.23 20.25
N LEU A 15 22.12 24.60 20.04
CA LEU A 15 21.16 23.81 19.27
C LEU A 15 21.57 23.71 17.80
N ASN A 16 22.03 24.80 17.19
CA ASN A 16 22.51 24.79 15.81
C ASN A 16 23.82 24.01 15.63
N ASP A 17 24.75 24.11 16.57
CA ASP A 17 26.01 23.35 16.55
C ASP A 17 25.77 21.85 16.81
N TRP A 18 24.79 21.50 17.64
CA TRP A 18 24.37 20.11 17.83
C TRP A 18 23.61 19.56 16.61
N HIS A 19 22.74 20.37 15.99
CA HIS A 19 21.99 20.02 14.79
C HIS A 19 22.91 19.79 13.59
N SER A 20 23.92 20.65 13.39
CA SER A 20 24.90 20.49 12.30
C SER A 20 25.83 19.28 12.50
N ARG A 21 26.18 18.94 13.75
CA ARG A 21 26.96 17.72 14.07
C ARG A 21 26.16 16.44 13.90
N ASN A 22 24.83 16.48 14.07
CA ASN A 22 23.93 15.33 14.00
C ASN A 22 22.93 15.40 12.83
N GLU A 23 23.22 16.17 11.79
CA GLU A 23 22.29 16.51 10.71
C GLU A 23 21.66 15.26 10.04
N LYS A 24 22.45 14.19 9.89
CA LYS A 24 21.98 12.90 9.40
C LYS A 24 20.96 12.25 10.33
N TYR A 25 21.22 12.22 11.63
CA TYR A 25 20.32 11.62 12.62
C TYR A 25 19.05 12.44 12.79
N VAL A 26 19.13 13.77 12.79
CA VAL A 26 17.97 14.66 12.91
C VAL A 26 17.06 14.54 11.68
N SER A 27 17.64 14.47 10.47
CA SER A 27 16.88 14.25 9.24
C SER A 27 16.18 12.88 9.24
N THR A 28 16.85 11.82 9.71
CA THR A 28 16.26 10.48 9.81
C THR A 28 15.13 10.42 10.85
N TRP A 29 15.32 11.00 12.03
CA TRP A 29 14.29 11.04 13.07
C TRP A 29 13.08 11.90 12.69
N SER A 30 13.30 13.03 12.04
CA SER A 30 12.20 13.90 11.55
C SER A 30 11.37 13.18 10.48
N PHE A 31 12.05 12.44 9.59
CA PHE A 31 11.39 11.60 8.59
C PHE A 31 10.57 10.48 9.25
N LEU A 32 11.14 9.73 10.21
CA LEU A 32 10.43 8.68 10.94
C LEU A 32 9.21 9.25 11.69
N ALA A 33 9.34 10.41 12.33
CA ALA A 33 8.24 11.08 13.01
C ALA A 33 7.14 11.50 12.02
N GLY A 34 7.50 12.05 10.86
CA GLY A 34 6.53 12.38 9.80
C GLY A 34 5.81 11.15 9.25
N PHE A 35 6.53 10.07 8.99
CA PHE A 35 5.92 8.80 8.57
C PHE A 35 4.98 8.23 9.63
N LEU A 36 5.36 8.26 10.92
CA LEU A 36 4.48 7.84 12.01
C LEU A 36 3.26 8.74 12.14
N PHE A 37 3.40 10.04 11.93
CA PHE A 37 2.27 10.96 11.88
C PHE A 37 1.30 10.59 10.75
N ASP A 38 1.83 10.30 9.55
CA ASP A 38 1.03 9.86 8.40
C ASP A 38 0.27 8.55 8.67
N VAL A 39 0.84 7.62 9.46
CA VAL A 39 0.14 6.40 9.91
C VAL A 39 -1.13 6.75 10.70
N PHE A 40 -1.06 7.74 11.59
CA PHE A 40 -2.20 8.15 12.41
C PHE A 40 -3.20 9.03 11.67
N THR A 41 -2.76 9.79 10.67
CA THR A 41 -3.62 10.66 9.86
C THR A 41 -4.11 9.99 8.57
N LEU A 42 -3.78 8.73 8.33
CA LEU A 42 -4.13 8.02 7.11
C LEU A 42 -5.65 7.99 6.92
N SER A 43 -6.12 8.71 5.91
CA SER A 43 -7.52 8.69 5.51
C SER A 43 -7.86 7.39 4.78
N ARG A 44 -9.15 7.13 4.59
CA ARG A 44 -9.58 6.04 3.71
C ARG A 44 -9.04 6.27 2.30
N ILE A 45 -8.75 5.17 1.61
CA ILE A 45 -8.20 5.20 0.24
C ILE A 45 -9.20 5.76 -0.79
N ASP A 46 -10.50 5.75 -0.47
CA ASP A 46 -11.58 6.33 -1.26
C ASP A 46 -12.02 7.73 -0.79
N ASP A 47 -11.23 8.39 0.08
CA ASP A 47 -11.49 9.75 0.51
C ASP A 47 -11.21 10.76 -0.62
N TRP A 48 -12.27 11.46 -1.04
CA TRP A 48 -12.20 12.48 -2.08
C TRP A 48 -11.21 13.61 -1.76
N PHE A 49 -11.16 14.08 -0.51
CA PHE A 49 -10.24 15.17 -0.14
C PHE A 49 -8.79 14.73 -0.27
N ALA A 50 -8.48 13.49 0.13
CA ALA A 50 -7.15 12.92 0.00
C ALA A 50 -6.74 12.76 -1.48
N LEU A 51 -7.65 12.30 -2.34
CA LEU A 51 -7.40 12.18 -3.78
C LEU A 51 -7.17 13.54 -4.45
N VAL A 52 -7.95 14.56 -4.07
CA VAL A 52 -7.77 15.92 -4.57
C VAL A 52 -6.43 16.49 -4.11
N GLN A 53 -6.06 16.32 -2.84
CA GLN A 53 -4.76 16.76 -2.32
C GLN A 53 -3.60 16.10 -3.08
N GLN A 54 -3.66 14.78 -3.30
CA GLN A 54 -2.64 14.06 -4.08
C GLN A 54 -2.56 14.58 -5.52
N THR A 55 -3.70 14.88 -6.15
CA THR A 55 -3.74 15.50 -7.49
C THR A 55 -3.03 16.84 -7.50
N VAL A 56 -3.30 17.70 -6.51
CA VAL A 56 -2.65 19.01 -6.38
C VAL A 56 -1.14 18.84 -6.22
N TYR A 57 -0.67 17.89 -5.40
CA TYR A 57 0.76 17.62 -5.23
C TYR A 57 1.41 17.17 -6.54
N LEU A 58 0.79 16.25 -7.26
CA LEU A 58 1.28 15.80 -8.57
C LEU A 58 1.34 16.94 -9.59
N ILE A 59 0.34 17.83 -9.61
CA ILE A 59 0.33 19.03 -10.46
C ILE A 59 1.47 19.98 -10.08
N ILE A 60 1.72 20.23 -8.80
CA ILE A 60 2.81 21.11 -8.39
C ILE A 60 4.17 20.49 -8.74
N ILE A 61 4.36 19.20 -8.48
CA ILE A 61 5.61 18.48 -8.80
C ILE A 61 5.88 18.54 -10.30
N ILE A 62 4.89 18.26 -11.16
CA ILE A 62 5.11 18.28 -12.61
C ILE A 62 5.46 19.69 -13.12
N GLN A 63 4.88 20.75 -12.53
CA GLN A 63 5.27 22.12 -12.87
C GLN A 63 6.70 22.43 -12.44
N ILE A 64 7.11 22.06 -11.22
CA ILE A 64 8.48 22.26 -10.74
C ILE A 64 9.47 21.50 -11.64
N LEU A 65 9.20 20.23 -11.97
CA LEU A 65 10.02 19.42 -12.87
C LEU A 65 10.12 20.04 -14.26
N LYS A 66 9.02 20.59 -14.77
CA LYS A 66 8.98 21.27 -16.06
C LYS A 66 9.95 22.45 -16.09
N TYR A 67 9.88 23.34 -15.10
CA TYR A 67 10.75 24.52 -15.03
C TYR A 67 12.20 24.17 -14.71
N LYS A 68 12.48 23.16 -13.87
CA LYS A 68 13.85 22.65 -13.66
C LYS A 68 14.46 22.09 -14.94
N THR A 69 13.65 21.47 -15.80
CA THR A 69 14.10 20.98 -17.10
C THR A 69 14.37 22.13 -18.07
N TYR A 70 13.55 23.19 -18.07
CA TYR A 70 13.85 24.40 -18.85
C TYR A 70 15.13 25.11 -18.37
N GLU A 71 15.36 25.17 -17.06
CA GLU A 71 16.58 25.72 -16.46
C GLU A 71 17.81 24.90 -16.89
N ALA A 72 17.73 23.58 -16.82
CA ALA A 72 18.81 22.67 -17.23
C ALA A 72 19.14 22.77 -18.73
N GLY A 73 18.15 23.06 -19.58
CA GLY A 73 18.37 23.30 -21.01
C GLY A 73 18.62 24.75 -21.40
N GLY A 74 18.76 25.67 -20.43
CA GLY A 74 19.08 27.08 -20.68
C GLY A 74 17.95 27.91 -21.32
N ILE A 75 16.72 27.38 -21.40
CA ILE A 75 15.57 28.05 -22.03
C ILE A 75 14.96 29.10 -21.09
N TRP A 76 15.07 28.88 -19.79
CA TRP A 76 14.45 29.72 -18.77
C TRP A 76 15.38 29.89 -17.58
N ARG A 77 15.32 31.06 -16.94
CA ARG A 77 15.95 31.34 -15.65
C ARG A 77 14.97 32.11 -14.78
N PRO A 78 14.96 31.88 -13.45
CA PRO A 78 14.10 32.63 -12.54
C PRO A 78 14.47 34.12 -12.57
N SER A 79 13.46 34.99 -12.48
CA SER A 79 13.69 36.44 -12.33
C SER A 79 14.39 36.74 -11.00
N ALA A 80 15.13 37.84 -10.90
CA ALA A 80 15.92 38.16 -9.69
C ALA A 80 15.09 38.16 -8.39
N LYS A 81 13.83 38.61 -8.44
CA LYS A 81 12.89 38.59 -7.31
C LYS A 81 12.42 37.17 -6.96
N PHE A 82 12.25 36.31 -7.97
CA PHE A 82 11.77 34.93 -7.80
C PHE A 82 12.89 33.93 -7.51
N ALA A 83 14.14 34.25 -7.85
CA ALA A 83 15.30 33.38 -7.66
C ALA A 83 15.46 32.92 -6.20
N LYS A 84 15.20 33.82 -5.24
CA LYS A 84 15.24 33.49 -3.81
C LYS A 84 14.25 32.39 -3.45
N TYR A 85 13.03 32.43 -3.99
CA TYR A 85 12.00 31.42 -3.77
C TYR A 85 12.27 30.14 -4.56
N TRP A 86 12.79 30.27 -5.79
CA TRP A 86 13.12 29.15 -6.66
C TRP A 86 14.20 28.23 -6.06
N ASN A 87 15.09 28.77 -5.24
CA ASN A 87 16.08 27.96 -4.52
C ASN A 87 15.43 26.87 -3.65
N TYR A 88 14.25 27.13 -3.08
CA TYR A 88 13.48 26.16 -2.29
C TYR A 88 12.68 25.16 -3.13
N SER A 89 12.69 25.27 -4.46
CA SER A 89 11.90 24.39 -5.34
C SER A 89 12.33 22.93 -5.24
N THR A 90 13.59 22.65 -4.91
CA THR A 90 14.10 21.28 -4.74
C THR A 90 13.52 20.67 -3.48
N GLU A 91 13.52 21.42 -2.39
CA GLU A 91 13.03 21.07 -1.07
C GLU A 91 11.54 20.82 -1.11
N VAL A 92 10.77 21.73 -1.73
CA VAL A 92 9.33 21.57 -1.95
C VAL A 92 9.02 20.33 -2.78
N LEU A 93 9.77 20.08 -3.86
CA LEU A 93 9.60 18.90 -4.70
C LEU A 93 9.83 17.61 -3.92
N HIS A 94 10.93 17.54 -3.15
CA HIS A 94 11.24 16.35 -2.37
C HIS A 94 10.30 16.15 -1.18
N PHE A 95 9.83 17.23 -0.57
CA PHE A 95 8.78 17.17 0.45
C PHE A 95 7.49 16.56 -0.12
N MET A 96 6.99 17.08 -1.25
CA MET A 96 5.76 16.55 -1.87
C MET A 96 5.93 15.10 -2.35
N LEU A 97 7.06 14.76 -2.96
CA LEU A 97 7.36 13.37 -3.33
C LEU A 97 7.44 12.45 -2.11
N GLY A 98 8.07 12.91 -1.03
CA GLY A 98 8.17 12.16 0.23
C GLY A 98 6.79 11.91 0.85
N SER A 99 5.95 12.95 0.95
CA SER A 99 4.57 12.79 1.45
C SER A 99 3.75 11.83 0.59
N LEU A 100 3.85 11.90 -0.74
CA LEU A 100 3.15 10.97 -1.63
C LEU A 100 3.66 9.53 -1.47
N LEU A 101 4.98 9.33 -1.46
CA LEU A 101 5.59 8.01 -1.26
C LEU A 101 5.22 7.41 0.11
N SER A 102 5.11 8.24 1.14
CA SER A 102 4.67 7.84 2.48
C SER A 102 3.24 7.29 2.44
N VAL A 103 2.30 8.08 1.92
CA VAL A 103 0.89 7.68 1.77
C VAL A 103 0.74 6.41 0.93
N TYR A 104 1.43 6.32 -0.21
CA TYR A 104 1.36 5.12 -1.05
C TYR A 104 1.94 3.90 -0.35
N SER A 105 3.08 4.05 0.35
CA SER A 105 3.66 2.94 1.13
C SER A 105 2.65 2.42 2.15
N LEU A 106 1.93 3.30 2.85
CA LEU A 106 0.89 2.91 3.80
C LEU A 106 -0.30 2.19 3.12
N PHE A 107 -0.78 2.69 1.98
CA PHE A 107 -1.83 2.02 1.23
C PHE A 107 -1.41 0.62 0.76
N TYR A 108 -0.21 0.47 0.21
CA TYR A 108 0.30 -0.85 -0.20
C TYR A 108 0.49 -1.80 1.00
N PHE A 109 0.94 -1.28 2.14
CA PHE A 109 1.13 -2.04 3.37
C PHE A 109 -0.19 -2.63 3.87
N ILE A 110 -1.26 -1.83 3.90
CA ILE A 110 -2.58 -2.25 4.40
C ILE A 110 -3.31 -3.14 3.37
N SER A 111 -3.06 -2.93 2.07
CA SER A 111 -3.74 -3.66 0.98
C SER A 111 -3.21 -5.05 0.65
N SER A 112 -2.14 -5.52 1.30
CA SER A 112 -1.59 -6.84 1.03
C SER A 112 -1.17 -7.58 2.28
N SER A 113 -1.10 -8.90 2.17
CA SER A 113 -0.35 -9.68 3.14
C SER A 113 1.15 -9.48 2.91
N LEU A 114 1.83 -9.12 4.00
CA LEU A 114 3.27 -8.84 4.02
C LEU A 114 4.10 -9.92 3.35
N ALA A 115 3.68 -11.18 3.44
CA ALA A 115 4.46 -12.31 2.95
C ALA A 115 4.56 -12.41 1.42
N THR A 116 3.67 -11.79 0.64
CA THR A 116 3.74 -11.76 -0.84
C THR A 116 4.30 -10.46 -1.37
N SER A 117 4.02 -9.34 -0.71
CA SER A 117 4.38 -8.02 -1.23
C SER A 117 5.56 -7.37 -0.50
N PHE A 118 6.24 -8.12 0.38
CA PHE A 118 7.42 -7.63 1.12
C PHE A 118 8.47 -6.99 0.22
N LEU A 119 8.80 -7.61 -0.92
CA LEU A 119 9.83 -7.08 -1.83
C LEU A 119 9.43 -5.71 -2.38
N PHE A 120 8.19 -5.57 -2.84
CA PHE A 120 7.68 -4.30 -3.36
C PHE A 120 7.60 -3.23 -2.27
N MET A 121 7.12 -3.60 -1.09
CA MET A 121 7.11 -2.72 0.08
C MET A 121 8.51 -2.23 0.45
N LEU A 122 9.50 -3.13 0.46
CA LEU A 122 10.91 -2.78 0.71
C LEU A 122 11.42 -1.80 -0.33
N VAL A 123 11.10 -1.99 -1.61
CA VAL A 123 11.46 -1.06 -2.69
C VAL A 123 10.85 0.32 -2.43
N LEU A 124 9.57 0.42 -2.08
CA LEU A 124 8.94 1.71 -1.77
C LEU A 124 9.55 2.39 -0.54
N PHE A 125 9.78 1.65 0.54
CA PHE A 125 10.47 2.18 1.73
C PHE A 125 11.88 2.66 1.39
N ALA A 126 12.63 1.90 0.58
CA ALA A 126 13.95 2.31 0.12
C ALA A 126 13.89 3.59 -0.71
N LEU A 127 12.92 3.73 -1.62
CA LEU A 127 12.72 4.96 -2.40
C LEU A 127 12.32 6.15 -1.52
N LEU A 128 11.48 5.92 -0.52
CA LEU A 128 11.06 6.92 0.46
C LEU A 128 12.27 7.44 1.27
N ILE A 129 13.11 6.55 1.79
CA ILE A 129 14.36 6.92 2.49
C ILE A 129 15.32 7.63 1.52
N THR A 130 15.47 7.09 0.31
CA THR A 130 16.35 7.64 -0.73
C THR A 130 15.94 9.07 -1.08
N ASN A 131 14.63 9.36 -1.18
CA ASN A 131 14.11 10.70 -1.44
C ASN A 131 14.54 11.73 -0.39
N GLU A 132 14.75 11.32 0.86
CA GLU A 132 15.18 12.23 1.92
C GLU A 132 16.68 12.51 1.97
N LEU A 133 17.50 11.64 1.38
CA LEU A 133 18.95 11.79 1.41
C LEU A 133 19.40 13.06 0.69
N GLN A 134 20.21 13.88 1.36
CA GLN A 134 20.73 15.13 0.76
C GLN A 134 21.52 14.89 -0.52
N GLN A 135 22.22 13.75 -0.64
CA GLN A 135 22.92 13.39 -1.87
C GLN A 135 21.93 13.23 -3.03
N VAL A 136 20.77 12.62 -2.78
CA VAL A 136 19.70 12.39 -3.75
C VAL A 136 18.99 13.70 -4.11
N LYS A 137 18.78 14.59 -3.14
CA LYS A 137 18.23 15.94 -3.41
C LYS A 137 19.09 16.71 -4.43
N LYS A 138 20.40 16.49 -4.39
CA LYS A 138 21.41 17.03 -5.32
C LYS A 138 21.57 16.23 -6.63
N GLN A 139 20.98 15.04 -6.76
CA GLN A 139 21.07 14.24 -7.99
C GLN A 139 20.29 14.85 -9.17
N GLY A 140 20.61 14.35 -10.36
CA GLY A 140 20.07 14.80 -11.64
C GLY A 140 18.58 14.52 -11.85
N LEU A 141 18.04 15.08 -12.92
CA LEU A 141 16.61 15.01 -13.27
C LEU A 141 16.06 13.59 -13.41
N ILE A 142 16.90 12.62 -13.83
CA ILE A 142 16.51 11.21 -14.01
C ILE A 142 15.85 10.65 -12.76
N LEU A 143 16.48 10.81 -11.59
CA LEU A 143 15.95 10.27 -10.33
C LEU A 143 14.64 10.97 -9.93
N LYS A 144 14.55 12.28 -10.15
CA LYS A 144 13.36 13.07 -9.83
C LYS A 144 12.17 12.64 -10.69
N TYR A 145 12.39 12.40 -11.99
CA TYR A 145 11.37 11.83 -12.88
C TYR A 145 11.04 10.37 -12.55
N ALA A 146 11.99 9.57 -12.07
CA ALA A 146 11.73 8.20 -11.62
C ALA A 146 10.82 8.17 -10.37
N LEU A 147 11.14 8.97 -9.34
CA LEU A 147 10.31 9.10 -8.13
C LEU A 147 8.92 9.64 -8.46
N PHE A 148 8.84 10.64 -9.35
CA PHE A 148 7.56 11.16 -9.83
C PHE A 148 6.77 10.10 -10.60
N ALA A 149 7.42 9.26 -11.43
CA ALA A 149 6.76 8.16 -12.13
C ALA A 149 6.16 7.14 -11.16
N VAL A 150 6.90 6.74 -10.13
CA VAL A 150 6.37 5.86 -9.07
C VAL A 150 5.12 6.46 -8.45
N CYS A 151 5.15 7.75 -8.08
CA CYS A 151 4.00 8.44 -7.51
C CYS A 151 2.80 8.52 -8.47
N VAL A 152 3.02 8.81 -9.74
CA VAL A 152 1.95 8.87 -10.76
C VAL A 152 1.33 7.50 -10.98
N PHE A 153 2.13 6.43 -11.11
CA PHE A 153 1.59 5.08 -11.29
C PHE A 153 0.83 4.60 -10.05
N SER A 154 1.35 4.86 -8.84
CA SER A 154 0.63 4.55 -7.60
C SER A 154 -0.69 5.29 -7.50
N TYR A 155 -0.73 6.57 -7.87
CA TYR A 155 -1.99 7.33 -7.96
C TYR A 155 -2.97 6.70 -8.96
N MET A 156 -2.52 6.31 -10.14
CA MET A 156 -3.37 5.69 -11.16
C MET A 156 -3.89 4.33 -10.72
N PHE A 157 -3.09 3.52 -10.01
CA PHE A 157 -3.52 2.25 -9.42
C PHE A 157 -4.57 2.42 -8.31
N VAL A 158 -4.74 3.61 -7.75
CA VAL A 158 -5.85 3.92 -6.86
C VAL A 158 -7.05 4.40 -7.67
N VAL A 159 -6.89 5.45 -8.49
CA VAL A 159 -8.00 6.14 -9.15
C VAL A 159 -8.69 5.29 -10.22
N ILE A 160 -7.94 4.52 -11.02
CA ILE A 160 -8.53 3.76 -12.12
C ILE A 160 -9.39 2.60 -11.59
N PRO A 161 -8.93 1.73 -10.67
CA PRO A 161 -9.82 0.72 -10.07
C PRO A 161 -11.00 1.32 -9.30
N LEU A 162 -10.82 2.47 -8.63
CA LEU A 162 -11.93 3.18 -7.97
C LEU A 162 -13.00 3.63 -8.97
N SER A 163 -12.57 4.16 -10.12
CA SER A 163 -13.46 4.66 -11.16
C SER A 163 -14.18 3.53 -11.90
N LEU A 164 -13.47 2.42 -12.15
CA LEU A 164 -14.02 1.26 -12.86
C LEU A 164 -14.84 0.33 -11.96
N GLY A 165 -14.56 0.30 -10.66
CA GLY A 165 -15.27 -0.53 -9.68
C GLY A 165 -14.79 -1.99 -9.61
N PHE A 166 -13.63 -2.33 -10.17
CA PHE A 166 -13.05 -3.68 -10.08
C PHE A 166 -11.51 -3.65 -10.22
N ILE A 167 -10.83 -4.73 -9.84
CA ILE A 167 -9.38 -4.92 -10.01
C ILE A 167 -9.13 -6.02 -11.04
N GLY A 168 -8.03 -5.88 -11.78
CA GLY A 168 -7.53 -6.94 -12.66
C GLY A 168 -6.59 -6.38 -13.70
N ILE A 169 -6.35 -7.18 -14.73
CA ILE A 169 -5.42 -6.82 -15.81
C ILE A 169 -5.85 -5.55 -16.55
N VAL A 170 -7.16 -5.33 -16.73
CA VAL A 170 -7.68 -4.17 -17.47
C VAL A 170 -7.43 -2.86 -16.70
N PRO A 171 -7.89 -2.67 -15.45
CA PRO A 171 -7.55 -1.49 -14.65
C PRO A 171 -6.03 -1.28 -14.51
N PHE A 172 -5.27 -2.37 -14.35
CA PHE A 172 -3.82 -2.33 -14.23
C PHE A 172 -3.15 -1.74 -15.49
N LEU A 173 -3.44 -2.29 -16.67
CA LEU A 173 -2.87 -1.81 -17.93
C LEU A 173 -3.32 -0.40 -18.27
N LEU A 174 -4.58 -0.06 -17.99
CA LEU A 174 -5.09 1.32 -18.13
C LEU A 174 -4.33 2.29 -17.22
N SER A 175 -4.03 1.91 -15.98
CA SER A 175 -3.26 2.73 -15.05
C SER A 175 -1.84 3.00 -15.58
N LEU A 176 -1.19 1.99 -16.16
CA LEU A 176 0.13 2.17 -16.79
C LEU A 176 0.04 3.07 -18.02
N ALA A 177 -0.94 2.86 -18.89
CA ALA A 177 -1.11 3.66 -20.10
C ALA A 177 -1.40 5.14 -19.78
N LEU A 178 -2.34 5.40 -18.88
CA LEU A 178 -2.70 6.76 -18.47
C LEU A 178 -1.61 7.42 -17.63
N GLY A 179 -0.89 6.65 -16.81
CA GLY A 179 0.25 7.14 -16.02
C GLY A 179 1.43 7.63 -16.87
N LEU A 180 1.56 7.18 -18.13
CA LEU A 180 2.58 7.66 -19.06
C LEU A 180 2.21 9.01 -19.71
N LEU A 181 0.93 9.39 -19.74
CA LEU A 181 0.47 10.60 -20.45
C LEU A 181 1.17 11.89 -19.99
N PRO A 182 1.34 12.17 -18.68
CA PRO A 182 2.03 13.39 -18.23
C PRO A 182 3.48 13.50 -18.73
N PHE A 183 4.16 12.37 -18.90
CA PHE A 183 5.54 12.32 -19.38
C PHE A 183 5.61 12.50 -20.90
N ILE A 184 4.67 11.90 -21.63
CA ILE A 184 4.56 12.06 -23.09
C ILE A 184 4.20 13.50 -23.44
N THR A 185 3.27 14.13 -22.71
CA THR A 185 2.88 15.53 -22.94
C THR A 185 4.04 16.48 -22.64
N LEU A 186 4.77 16.27 -21.54
CA LEU A 186 6.00 17.02 -21.24
C LEU A 186 7.05 16.84 -22.34
N TYR A 187 7.35 15.61 -22.72
CA TYR A 187 8.33 15.31 -23.78
C TYR A 187 7.99 16.04 -25.09
N LYS A 188 6.73 15.97 -25.54
CA LYS A 188 6.26 16.71 -26.73
C LYS A 188 6.39 18.23 -26.54
N SER A 189 6.04 18.74 -25.36
CA SER A 189 6.17 20.17 -25.05
C SER A 189 7.61 20.67 -25.02
N PHE A 190 8.60 19.81 -24.79
CA PHE A 190 10.01 20.18 -24.85
C PHE A 190 10.59 20.07 -26.26
N LEU A 191 10.12 19.11 -27.07
CA LEU A 191 10.51 19.03 -28.48
C LEU A 191 10.10 20.27 -29.27
N THR A 192 8.93 20.86 -29.00
CA THR A 192 8.51 22.12 -29.64
C THR A 192 9.37 23.33 -29.25
N LYS A 193 10.28 23.17 -28.29
CA LYS A 193 11.24 24.19 -27.86
C LYS A 193 12.67 23.91 -28.33
N ASN A 194 12.84 23.04 -29.34
CA ASN A 194 14.14 22.68 -29.95
C ASN A 194 15.18 22.13 -28.96
N MET A 195 14.73 21.50 -27.86
CA MET A 195 15.64 20.79 -26.95
C MET A 195 16.15 19.49 -27.58
N GLN A 196 17.36 19.09 -27.21
CA GLN A 196 17.99 17.88 -27.73
C GLN A 196 17.19 16.61 -27.39
N SER A 197 16.72 15.90 -28.41
CA SER A 197 15.85 14.72 -28.24
C SER A 197 16.45 13.62 -27.38
N LEU A 198 17.76 13.33 -27.52
CA LEU A 198 18.44 12.28 -26.73
C LEU A 198 18.45 12.61 -25.23
N TYR A 199 18.71 13.87 -24.87
CA TYR A 199 18.66 14.33 -23.49
C TYR A 199 17.24 14.19 -22.92
N LEU A 200 16.22 14.59 -23.67
CA LEU A 200 14.82 14.48 -23.23
C LEU A 200 14.38 13.02 -23.07
N LYS A 201 14.73 12.14 -24.01
CA LYS A 201 14.40 10.71 -23.91
C LYS A 201 15.02 10.10 -22.66
N LYS A 202 16.31 10.35 -22.41
CA LYS A 202 17.04 9.83 -21.25
C LYS A 202 16.48 10.33 -19.91
N ASN A 203 16.11 11.61 -19.82
CA ASN A 203 15.70 12.20 -18.55
C ASN A 203 14.20 12.10 -18.27
N ILE A 204 13.34 12.11 -19.30
CA ILE A 204 11.87 12.24 -19.14
C ILE A 204 11.15 10.95 -19.47
N LEU A 205 11.52 10.25 -20.56
CA LEU A 205 10.79 9.06 -21.02
C LEU A 205 11.38 7.76 -20.47
N LEU A 206 12.70 7.65 -20.37
CA LEU A 206 13.35 6.44 -19.88
C LEU A 206 12.92 6.09 -18.44
N PRO A 207 12.86 7.02 -17.46
CA PRO A 207 12.45 6.67 -16.10
C PRO A 207 11.03 6.08 -15.98
N PRO A 208 9.96 6.72 -16.50
CA PRO A 208 8.62 6.15 -16.37
C PRO A 208 8.43 4.86 -17.18
N ILE A 209 9.14 4.68 -18.29
CA ILE A 209 9.15 3.41 -19.04
C ILE A 209 9.83 2.30 -18.23
N ALA A 210 10.96 2.59 -17.61
CA ALA A 210 11.65 1.62 -16.75
C ALA A 210 10.78 1.22 -15.56
N VAL A 211 10.14 2.20 -14.90
CA VAL A 211 9.22 1.96 -13.79
C VAL A 211 7.99 1.17 -14.26
N SER A 212 7.41 1.46 -15.41
CA SER A 212 6.24 0.72 -15.91
C SER A 212 6.57 -0.73 -16.27
N ILE A 213 7.73 -0.99 -16.90
CA ILE A 213 8.21 -2.35 -17.16
C ILE A 213 8.43 -3.10 -15.84
N PHE A 214 9.08 -2.45 -14.86
CA PHE A 214 9.28 -3.04 -13.54
C PHE A 214 7.96 -3.40 -12.85
N LEU A 215 6.98 -2.49 -12.85
CA LEU A 215 5.64 -2.75 -12.30
C LEU A 215 4.90 -3.87 -13.04
N LEU A 216 5.05 -3.96 -14.36
CA LEU A 216 4.49 -5.04 -15.17
C LEU A 216 5.07 -6.40 -14.77
N VAL A 217 6.39 -6.49 -14.58
CA VAL A 217 7.04 -7.70 -14.06
C VAL A 217 6.50 -8.07 -12.68
N LEU A 218 6.40 -7.10 -11.75
CA LEU A 218 5.88 -7.36 -10.40
C LEU A 218 4.42 -7.82 -10.40
N TYR A 219 3.59 -7.28 -11.29
CA TYR A 219 2.18 -7.66 -11.40
C TYR A 219 2.03 -9.14 -11.81
N PHE A 220 2.73 -9.57 -12.87
CA PHE A 220 2.69 -10.97 -13.32
C PHE A 220 3.42 -11.92 -12.37
N ALA A 221 4.43 -11.44 -11.64
CA ALA A 221 5.06 -12.16 -10.55
C ALA A 221 4.17 -12.26 -9.29
N LYS A 222 2.99 -11.61 -9.27
CA LYS A 222 2.05 -11.56 -8.13
C LYS A 222 2.64 -10.95 -6.86
N LEU A 223 3.62 -10.05 -7.04
CA LEU A 223 4.28 -9.33 -5.96
C LEU A 223 3.62 -7.98 -5.67
N LEU A 224 2.81 -7.48 -6.61
CA LEU A 224 2.12 -6.20 -6.50
C LEU A 224 0.81 -6.34 -5.69
N PRO A 225 0.60 -5.55 -4.61
CA PRO A 225 -0.63 -5.57 -3.83
C PRO A 225 -1.89 -5.22 -4.63
N PRO A 226 -3.04 -5.86 -4.37
CA PRO A 226 -4.31 -5.52 -5.02
C PRO A 226 -4.97 -4.28 -4.39
N ILE A 227 -4.44 -3.09 -4.66
CA ILE A 227 -5.07 -1.82 -4.30
C ILE A 227 -6.36 -1.61 -5.11
N PRO A 228 -7.46 -1.10 -4.52
CA PRO A 228 -7.63 -0.58 -3.15
C PRO A 228 -8.20 -1.57 -2.11
N LEU A 229 -8.18 -2.87 -2.37
CA LEU A 229 -8.71 -3.87 -1.43
C LEU A 229 -7.76 -4.06 -0.25
N SER A 230 -8.32 -4.32 0.94
CA SER A 230 -7.54 -4.75 2.10
C SER A 230 -8.32 -5.74 2.96
N ALA A 231 -7.67 -6.82 3.40
CA ALA A 231 -8.27 -7.73 4.37
C ALA A 231 -8.21 -7.10 5.76
N GLN A 232 -9.36 -6.68 6.28
CA GLN A 232 -9.48 -6.12 7.63
C GLN A 232 -9.57 -7.21 8.72
N TYR A 233 -10.05 -8.40 8.36
CA TYR A 233 -10.15 -9.54 9.26
C TYR A 233 -10.18 -10.86 8.49
N ILE A 234 -9.53 -11.89 9.02
CA ILE A 234 -9.62 -13.28 8.52
C ILE A 234 -9.61 -14.21 9.73
N GLY A 235 -10.55 -15.15 9.81
CA GLY A 235 -10.61 -16.13 10.91
C GLY A 235 -11.17 -17.49 10.49
N ILE A 236 -10.79 -18.53 11.23
CA ILE A 236 -11.34 -19.90 11.10
C ILE A 236 -12.35 -20.18 12.21
N TYR A 237 -13.48 -20.78 11.85
CA TYR A 237 -14.62 -21.05 12.72
C TYR A 237 -15.26 -22.41 12.44
N HIS A 238 -15.97 -22.94 13.44
CA HIS A 238 -16.74 -24.20 13.34
C HIS A 238 -18.14 -23.96 12.76
N GLN A 239 -18.72 -22.80 13.02
CA GLN A 239 -20.05 -22.46 12.54
C GLN A 239 -20.18 -20.97 12.29
N ILE A 240 -20.95 -20.61 11.25
CA ILE A 240 -21.34 -19.25 10.94
C ILE A 240 -22.86 -19.19 10.90
N GLU A 241 -23.45 -18.36 11.74
CA GLU A 241 -24.89 -18.08 11.73
C GLU A 241 -25.14 -16.65 11.22
N LYS A 242 -26.03 -16.54 10.23
CA LYS A 242 -26.51 -15.25 9.74
C LYS A 242 -27.71 -14.84 10.56
N VAL A 243 -27.59 -13.74 11.29
CA VAL A 243 -28.69 -13.17 12.08
C VAL A 243 -29.21 -11.94 11.35
N PRO A 244 -30.48 -11.94 10.90
CA PRO A 244 -31.08 -10.74 10.32
C PRO A 244 -31.17 -9.64 11.39
N SER A 245 -30.64 -8.45 11.09
CA SER A 245 -30.76 -7.30 11.99
C SER A 245 -31.97 -6.44 11.66
N VAL A 246 -32.51 -5.77 12.69
CA VAL A 246 -33.62 -4.81 12.61
C VAL A 246 -33.30 -3.64 11.68
N THR A 247 -32.01 -3.32 11.47
CA THR A 247 -31.53 -2.28 10.56
C THR A 247 -31.42 -2.72 9.09
N GLY A 248 -31.76 -3.97 8.76
CA GLY A 248 -31.61 -4.55 7.42
C GLY A 248 -30.20 -5.06 7.10
N GLU A 249 -29.24 -4.92 8.02
CA GLU A 249 -27.90 -5.50 7.89
C GLU A 249 -27.85 -6.95 8.40
N THR A 250 -27.17 -7.84 7.69
CA THR A 250 -26.95 -9.21 8.17
C THR A 250 -25.77 -9.22 9.15
N LYS A 251 -26.05 -9.52 10.42
CA LYS A 251 -25.03 -9.78 11.44
C LYS A 251 -24.53 -11.21 11.32
N PHE A 252 -23.26 -11.42 11.60
CA PHE A 252 -22.66 -12.75 11.60
C PHE A 252 -22.26 -13.14 13.02
N LYS A 253 -22.78 -14.27 13.49
CA LYS A 253 -22.30 -14.93 14.71
C LYS A 253 -21.34 -16.03 14.32
N LEU A 254 -20.08 -15.89 14.72
CA LEU A 254 -18.99 -16.79 14.36
C LEU A 254 -18.61 -17.61 15.58
N LYS A 255 -18.86 -18.93 15.52
CA LYS A 255 -18.60 -19.85 16.63
C LYS A 255 -17.23 -20.51 16.50
N TYR A 256 -16.42 -20.43 17.54
CA TYR A 256 -15.12 -21.08 17.63
C TYR A 256 -14.88 -21.67 19.02
N GLU A 257 -14.09 -22.73 19.07
CA GLU A 257 -13.66 -23.30 20.35
C GLU A 257 -12.68 -22.36 21.03
N ARG A 258 -12.80 -22.27 22.35
CA ARG A 258 -12.03 -21.35 23.19
C ARG A 258 -10.53 -21.52 22.97
N ALA A 259 -9.90 -20.57 22.29
CA ALA A 259 -8.46 -20.43 22.31
C ALA A 259 -7.99 -20.18 23.76
N LYS A 260 -6.81 -20.72 24.10
CA LYS A 260 -6.15 -20.45 25.40
C LYS A 260 -6.10 -18.94 25.65
N TRP A 261 -6.35 -18.49 26.87
CA TRP A 261 -6.55 -17.07 27.21
C TRP A 261 -5.36 -16.14 26.88
N TRP A 262 -4.16 -16.71 26.68
CA TRP A 262 -2.95 -16.01 26.26
C TRP A 262 -2.80 -15.84 24.73
N ASN A 263 -3.68 -16.45 23.90
CA ASN A 263 -3.63 -16.37 22.44
C ASN A 263 -4.43 -15.19 21.86
N PHE A 264 -4.35 -14.00 22.46
CA PHE A 264 -5.10 -12.83 21.97
C PHE A 264 -4.66 -12.32 20.58
N TRP A 265 -3.51 -12.79 20.08
CA TRP A 265 -3.01 -12.49 18.73
C TRP A 265 -3.62 -13.37 17.63
N GLN A 266 -4.37 -14.42 17.98
CA GLN A 266 -4.99 -15.34 17.02
C GLN A 266 -6.40 -14.86 16.65
N SER A 267 -6.68 -14.81 15.35
CA SER A 267 -8.03 -14.57 14.83
C SER A 267 -8.75 -15.90 14.55
N GLY A 268 -9.64 -16.31 15.46
CA GLY A 268 -10.38 -17.57 15.41
C GLY A 268 -9.59 -18.81 15.85
N ALA A 269 -10.07 -20.00 15.47
CA ALA A 269 -9.47 -21.29 15.82
C ALA A 269 -8.30 -21.64 14.89
N GLN A 270 -7.13 -21.03 15.12
CA GLN A 270 -5.91 -21.38 14.38
C GLN A 270 -5.40 -22.81 14.69
N ASP A 271 -5.76 -23.35 15.85
CA ASP A 271 -5.69 -24.78 16.17
C ASP A 271 -7.12 -25.34 16.13
N PHE A 272 -7.54 -25.84 14.97
CA PHE A 272 -8.89 -26.35 14.73
C PHE A 272 -8.96 -27.82 15.12
N VAL A 273 -9.79 -28.16 16.10
CA VAL A 273 -10.03 -29.54 16.53
C VAL A 273 -11.33 -30.02 15.88
N ALA A 274 -11.21 -30.84 14.85
CA ALA A 274 -12.34 -31.30 14.08
C ALA A 274 -12.96 -32.57 14.67
N GLU A 275 -14.27 -32.54 14.88
CA GLU A 275 -15.08 -33.73 15.18
C GLU A 275 -15.72 -34.30 13.89
N PRO A 276 -16.15 -35.57 13.89
CA PRO A 276 -16.87 -36.15 12.75
C PRO A 276 -18.08 -35.31 12.32
N GLY A 277 -18.07 -34.85 11.06
CA GLY A 277 -19.14 -34.03 10.48
C GLY A 277 -18.93 -32.51 10.55
N ASP A 278 -17.87 -32.06 11.23
CA ASP A 278 -17.51 -30.64 11.26
C ASP A 278 -17.19 -30.09 9.87
N LYS A 279 -17.36 -28.78 9.74
CA LYS A 279 -16.91 -28.00 8.57
C LYS A 279 -15.98 -26.91 9.05
N ILE A 280 -14.94 -26.65 8.27
CA ILE A 280 -14.04 -25.53 8.52
C ILE A 280 -14.58 -24.33 7.76
N TYR A 281 -15.03 -23.30 8.48
CA TYR A 281 -15.45 -22.04 7.90
C TYR A 281 -14.31 -21.03 7.95
N CYS A 282 -13.96 -20.44 6.80
CA CYS A 282 -13.09 -19.27 6.73
C CYS A 282 -13.95 -18.04 6.51
N PHE A 283 -13.97 -17.13 7.48
CA PHE A 283 -14.65 -15.85 7.41
C PHE A 283 -13.66 -14.73 7.15
N VAL A 284 -14.02 -13.79 6.29
CA VAL A 284 -13.20 -12.63 5.94
C VAL A 284 -14.05 -11.35 6.00
N ARG A 285 -13.41 -10.27 6.43
CA ARG A 285 -13.91 -8.90 6.27
C ARG A 285 -12.91 -8.15 5.41
N ILE A 286 -13.35 -7.71 4.24
CA ILE A 286 -12.51 -7.03 3.24
C ILE A 286 -13.03 -5.63 3.03
N PHE A 287 -12.18 -4.63 3.19
CA PHE A 287 -12.52 -3.28 2.77
C PHE A 287 -12.63 -3.23 1.25
N ALA A 288 -13.75 -2.70 0.76
CA ALA A 288 -13.97 -2.42 -0.65
C ALA A 288 -14.69 -1.06 -0.83
N PRO A 289 -14.23 -0.19 -1.74
CA PRO A 289 -14.83 1.13 -2.01
C PRO A 289 -16.28 1.07 -2.49
N ALA A 290 -17.02 2.18 -2.42
CA ALA A 290 -18.49 2.17 -2.57
C ALA A 290 -19.07 1.57 -3.85
N ASN A 291 -18.41 1.79 -4.98
CA ASN A 291 -18.88 1.31 -6.29
C ASN A 291 -18.18 0.03 -6.74
N PHE A 292 -17.50 -0.65 -5.82
CA PHE A 292 -16.69 -1.81 -6.14
C PHE A 292 -17.55 -3.08 -6.22
N LYS A 293 -17.53 -3.76 -7.37
CA LYS A 293 -18.20 -5.04 -7.62
C LYS A 293 -17.21 -5.97 -8.32
N ASP A 294 -16.68 -6.91 -7.55
CA ASP A 294 -15.63 -7.81 -8.03
C ASP A 294 -15.82 -9.21 -7.44
N LYS A 295 -14.85 -10.10 -7.65
CA LYS A 295 -14.83 -11.45 -7.11
C LYS A 295 -13.53 -11.71 -6.37
N ILE A 296 -13.65 -12.39 -5.24
CA ILE A 296 -12.53 -12.89 -4.44
C ILE A 296 -12.49 -14.41 -4.48
N VAL A 297 -11.30 -14.97 -4.30
CA VAL A 297 -11.06 -16.40 -4.29
C VAL A 297 -10.57 -16.81 -2.90
N PHE A 298 -11.28 -17.76 -2.28
CA PHE A 298 -10.78 -18.51 -1.14
C PHE A 298 -9.97 -19.70 -1.67
N HIS A 299 -8.66 -19.52 -1.72
CA HIS A 299 -7.72 -20.55 -2.17
C HIS A 299 -7.26 -21.38 -0.98
N TRP A 300 -7.83 -22.58 -0.85
CA TRP A 300 -7.49 -23.54 0.20
C TRP A 300 -6.26 -24.35 -0.19
N ARG A 301 -5.27 -24.38 0.70
CA ARG A 301 -4.01 -25.09 0.49
C ARG A 301 -3.66 -25.93 1.71
N LYS A 302 -3.13 -27.12 1.47
CA LYS A 302 -2.60 -28.01 2.50
C LYS A 302 -1.09 -28.14 2.34
N LYS A 303 -0.38 -28.19 3.46
CA LYS A 303 1.07 -28.43 3.46
C LYS A 303 1.34 -29.92 3.43
N TYR A 304 2.07 -30.35 2.41
CA TYR A 304 2.66 -31.68 2.28
C TYR A 304 4.19 -31.58 2.34
N GLN A 305 4.89 -32.72 2.26
CA GLN A 305 6.36 -32.75 2.22
C GLN A 305 6.94 -31.96 1.04
N THR A 306 6.27 -31.98 -0.11
CA THR A 306 6.66 -31.23 -1.32
C THR A 306 6.30 -29.74 -1.29
N GLY A 307 5.63 -29.26 -0.23
CA GLY A 307 5.22 -27.88 -0.06
C GLY A 307 3.71 -27.68 -0.03
N TRP A 308 3.26 -26.45 -0.31
CA TRP A 308 1.85 -26.07 -0.27
C TRP A 308 1.12 -26.46 -1.55
N GLN A 309 0.18 -27.40 -1.47
CA GLN A 309 -0.62 -27.86 -2.61
C GLN A 309 -2.03 -27.25 -2.57
N THR A 310 -2.58 -27.00 -3.75
CA THR A 310 -3.95 -26.47 -3.91
C THR A 310 -4.96 -27.59 -3.67
N MET A 311 -5.89 -27.38 -2.75
CA MET A 311 -6.97 -28.32 -2.47
C MET A 311 -8.31 -27.83 -3.02
N ASP A 312 -8.53 -26.52 -3.03
CA ASP A 312 -9.79 -25.94 -3.50
C ASP A 312 -9.65 -24.44 -3.83
N LYS A 313 -10.56 -23.93 -4.66
CA LYS A 313 -10.72 -22.51 -4.97
C LYS A 313 -12.20 -22.16 -5.02
N ILE A 314 -12.69 -21.47 -3.98
CA ILE A 314 -14.10 -21.07 -3.88
C ILE A 314 -14.20 -19.59 -4.21
N ILE A 315 -15.00 -19.24 -5.22
CA ILE A 315 -15.16 -17.86 -5.68
C ILE A 315 -16.40 -17.25 -5.05
N ASN A 316 -16.24 -16.11 -4.40
CA ASN A 316 -17.34 -15.31 -3.86
C ASN A 316 -17.35 -13.93 -4.49
N GLU A 317 -18.54 -13.38 -4.72
CA GLU A 317 -18.71 -12.00 -5.14
C GLU A 317 -18.49 -11.05 -3.96
N ILE A 318 -17.91 -9.88 -4.23
CA ILE A 318 -17.72 -8.79 -3.28
C ILE A 318 -18.41 -7.54 -3.81
N SER A 319 -19.23 -6.92 -2.96
CA SER A 319 -19.82 -5.61 -3.18
C SER A 319 -19.34 -4.64 -2.10
N GLY A 320 -18.79 -3.50 -2.52
CA GLY A 320 -18.32 -2.46 -1.62
C GLY A 320 -19.42 -1.51 -1.15
N GLY A 321 -19.04 -0.48 -0.39
CA GLY A 321 -19.95 0.59 0.09
C GLY A 321 -20.29 0.56 1.56
N ARG A 322 -19.89 -0.47 2.27
CA ARG A 322 -20.00 -0.53 3.73
C ARG A 322 -18.70 -0.07 4.37
N SER A 323 -18.76 0.93 5.25
CA SER A 323 -17.62 1.43 6.02
C SER A 323 -16.92 0.35 6.84
N GLN A 324 -17.68 -0.64 7.29
CA GLN A 324 -17.20 -1.82 8.05
C GLN A 324 -16.65 -2.94 7.15
N GLY A 325 -16.52 -2.73 5.84
CA GLY A 325 -16.06 -3.74 4.90
C GLY A 325 -17.11 -4.81 4.54
N PHE A 326 -16.83 -5.51 3.44
CA PHE A 326 -17.59 -6.64 2.94
C PHE A 326 -17.27 -7.91 3.73
N ARG A 327 -18.31 -8.59 4.22
CA ARG A 327 -18.20 -9.83 5.00
C ARG A 327 -18.53 -11.00 4.09
N SER A 328 -17.61 -11.95 3.99
CA SER A 328 -17.77 -13.15 3.17
C SER A 328 -17.25 -14.36 3.92
N TYR A 329 -17.68 -15.55 3.50
CA TYR A 329 -17.12 -16.79 4.01
C TYR A 329 -17.17 -17.89 2.95
N ALA A 330 -16.26 -18.83 3.09
CA ALA A 330 -16.29 -20.11 2.39
C ALA A 330 -16.07 -21.23 3.41
N PHE A 331 -16.54 -22.42 3.11
CA PHE A 331 -16.37 -23.56 4.01
C PHE A 331 -15.81 -24.77 3.28
N LYS A 332 -15.12 -25.63 4.03
CA LYS A 332 -14.62 -26.92 3.57
C LYS A 332 -15.15 -28.02 4.47
N ALA A 333 -15.86 -28.99 3.87
CA ALA A 333 -16.39 -30.15 4.57
C ALA A 333 -15.45 -31.36 4.51
N ASN A 334 -14.78 -31.57 3.37
CA ASN A 334 -13.85 -32.67 3.18
C ASN A 334 -12.42 -32.16 3.37
N PHE A 335 -11.88 -32.35 4.57
CA PHE A 335 -10.53 -31.95 4.95
C PHE A 335 -9.81 -33.11 5.65
N GLU A 336 -8.49 -32.99 5.69
CA GLU A 336 -7.59 -33.96 6.30
C GLU A 336 -6.82 -33.29 7.44
N PRO A 337 -6.37 -34.02 8.46
CA PRO A 337 -5.50 -33.47 9.49
C PRO A 337 -4.20 -32.93 8.89
N GLY A 338 -3.65 -31.90 9.52
CA GLY A 338 -2.38 -31.28 9.11
C GLY A 338 -2.41 -29.75 9.05
N LYS A 339 -1.36 -29.17 8.46
CA LYS A 339 -1.23 -27.72 8.30
C LYS A 339 -1.98 -27.25 7.06
N TRP A 340 -2.84 -26.26 7.25
CA TRP A 340 -3.65 -25.64 6.23
C TRP A 340 -3.38 -24.15 6.11
N ARG A 341 -3.75 -23.61 4.95
CA ARG A 341 -3.71 -22.19 4.64
C ARG A 341 -4.91 -21.83 3.78
N VAL A 342 -5.57 -20.74 4.10
CA VAL A 342 -6.50 -20.08 3.19
C VAL A 342 -5.87 -18.78 2.73
N GLN A 343 -5.68 -18.62 1.42
CA GLN A 343 -5.28 -17.37 0.80
C GLN A 343 -6.52 -16.72 0.19
N ILE A 344 -6.71 -15.44 0.49
CA ILE A 344 -7.75 -14.62 -0.10
C ILE A 344 -7.11 -13.85 -1.23
N GLU A 345 -7.53 -14.13 -2.45
CA GLU A 345 -6.90 -13.61 -3.67
C GLU A 345 -7.93 -12.91 -4.56
N THR A 346 -7.48 -11.97 -5.39
CA THR A 346 -8.25 -11.50 -6.54
C THR A 346 -8.37 -12.61 -7.59
N LEU A 347 -9.27 -12.47 -8.56
CA LEU A 347 -9.31 -13.38 -9.72
C LEU A 347 -7.99 -13.42 -10.51
N SER A 348 -7.25 -12.31 -10.51
CA SER A 348 -5.94 -12.21 -11.16
C SER A 348 -4.80 -12.83 -10.32
N GLY A 349 -5.11 -13.35 -9.13
CA GLY A 349 -4.19 -14.10 -8.28
C GLY A 349 -3.29 -13.22 -7.41
N GLN A 350 -3.62 -11.94 -7.21
CA GLN A 350 -2.95 -11.10 -6.21
C GLN A 350 -3.54 -11.39 -4.83
N GLU A 351 -2.67 -11.57 -3.85
CA GLU A 351 -3.09 -11.89 -2.50
C GLU A 351 -3.53 -10.64 -1.73
N ILE A 352 -4.75 -10.67 -1.20
CA ILE A 352 -5.34 -9.66 -0.33
C ILE A 352 -4.98 -9.98 1.13
N GLY A 353 -5.00 -11.26 1.51
CA GLY A 353 -4.63 -11.72 2.84
C GLY A 353 -4.50 -13.24 2.91
N ARG A 354 -3.93 -13.74 4.00
CA ARG A 354 -3.81 -15.19 4.24
C ARG A 354 -3.97 -15.52 5.72
N LEU A 355 -4.43 -16.74 6.00
CA LEU A 355 -4.45 -17.30 7.34
C LEU A 355 -3.92 -18.74 7.28
N ASN A 356 -2.95 -19.05 8.15
CA ASN A 356 -2.49 -20.43 8.36
C ASN A 356 -3.15 -20.97 9.62
N PHE A 357 -3.51 -22.26 9.59
CA PHE A 357 -4.11 -22.94 10.73
C PHE A 357 -3.74 -24.43 10.71
N GLN A 358 -3.85 -25.10 11.84
CA GLN A 358 -3.61 -26.52 12.02
C GLN A 358 -4.94 -27.22 12.24
N VAL A 359 -5.16 -28.33 11.55
CA VAL A 359 -6.31 -29.22 11.77
C VAL A 359 -5.82 -30.46 12.50
N SER A 360 -6.50 -30.78 13.60
CA SER A 360 -6.38 -32.03 14.34
C SER A 360 -7.74 -32.71 14.39
N LEU A 361 -7.76 -34.04 14.47
CA LEU A 361 -9.00 -34.80 14.59
C LEU A 361 -9.21 -35.18 16.06
N ASP A 362 -10.41 -34.93 16.58
CA ASP A 362 -10.87 -35.58 17.81
C ASP A 362 -11.82 -36.72 17.40
N PRO A 363 -11.47 -37.99 17.69
CA PRO A 363 -12.34 -39.12 17.37
C PRO A 363 -13.62 -39.13 18.21
N VAL A 364 -13.69 -38.36 19.30
CA VAL A 364 -14.85 -38.27 20.18
C VAL A 364 -15.75 -37.11 19.74
N VAL A 365 -17.01 -37.40 19.50
CA VAL A 365 -18.04 -36.36 19.30
C VAL A 365 -18.44 -35.85 20.68
N ASN A 366 -18.05 -34.64 21.05
CA ASN A 366 -18.50 -34.04 22.30
C ASN A 366 -19.91 -33.49 22.12
N LEU A 367 -20.87 -34.08 22.82
CA LEU A 367 -22.28 -33.68 22.76
C LEU A 367 -22.53 -32.24 23.29
N VAL A 368 -21.59 -31.70 24.07
CA VAL A 368 -21.65 -30.34 24.63
C VAL A 368 -20.31 -29.64 24.36
N ARG A 369 -20.24 -28.82 23.32
CA ARG A 369 -19.08 -27.96 23.02
C ARG A 369 -19.39 -26.53 23.46
N GLU A 370 -18.50 -25.94 24.26
CA GLU A 370 -18.57 -24.52 24.59
C GLU A 370 -17.92 -23.68 23.47
N PHE A 371 -18.76 -23.04 22.67
CA PHE A 371 -18.30 -22.09 21.66
C PHE A 371 -18.28 -20.66 22.21
N LYS A 372 -17.21 -19.94 21.93
CA LYS A 372 -17.23 -18.47 21.96
C LYS A 372 -17.86 -17.94 20.68
N ILE A 373 -18.48 -16.78 20.77
CA ILE A 373 -19.16 -16.12 19.66
C ILE A 373 -18.48 -14.78 19.43
N ASP A 374 -17.93 -14.59 18.23
CA ASP A 374 -17.60 -13.26 17.74
C ASP A 374 -18.79 -12.72 16.92
N GLU A 375 -19.20 -11.48 17.19
CA GLU A 375 -20.28 -10.81 16.46
C GLU A 375 -19.70 -9.77 15.48
N PHE A 376 -20.10 -9.86 14.21
CA PHE A 376 -19.65 -8.98 13.13
C PHE A 376 -20.79 -8.32 12.36
#